data_AF-A0A5R2MYH4-F1
#
_entry.id   AF-A0A5R2MYH4-F1
#
_cell.length_a   1.000
_cell.length_b   1.000
_cell.length_c   1.000
_cell.angle_alpha   90.00
_cell.angle_beta   90.00
_cell.angle_gamma   90.00
#
_symmetry.space_group_name_H-M   'P 1'
#
loop_
_entity.id
_entity.type
_entity.pdbx_description
1 polymer ?
#
loop_
_entity_poly.entity_id
_entity_poly.type
_entity_poly.pdbx_seq_one_letter_code
_entity_poly.pdbx_strand_id
1 'polypeptide(L)'
;MSFDLPRNVILPVDAIVVRLDPGPHPFAVDNAEAIAKNWQSEIAANPALFDGTVVLLSELAYRDRSLIGRCHASNYSTFMLWRKRRENSGAEHAYGHAMLVAGDNAL
;
A
#
# COMPACT_ATOMS: atom_id res chain seq x y z
N MET A 1 12.12 -3.88 -10.92
CA MET A 1 11.72 -3.26 -9.63
C MET A 1 10.39 -3.87 -9.22
N SER A 2 10.13 -4.01 -7.91
CA SER A 2 8.89 -4.59 -7.39
C SER A 2 7.63 -3.82 -7.81
N PHE A 3 7.80 -2.52 -8.09
CA PHE A 3 6.76 -1.65 -8.65
C PHE A 3 7.13 -1.20 -10.04
N ASP A 4 6.28 -1.52 -11.00
CA ASP A 4 6.45 -1.22 -12.41
C ASP A 4 5.14 -0.66 -12.96
N LEU A 5 4.92 0.62 -12.62
CA LEU A 5 3.72 1.37 -12.93
C LEU A 5 4.11 2.70 -13.57
N PRO A 6 3.49 3.08 -14.69
CA PRO A 6 3.57 4.45 -15.17
C PRO A 6 3.06 5.42 -14.10
N ARG A 7 3.84 6.45 -13.78
CA ARG A 7 3.48 7.45 -12.76
C ARG A 7 2.83 8.66 -13.42
N ASN A 8 1.91 9.31 -12.71
CA ASN A 8 1.25 10.55 -13.13
C ASN A 8 0.49 10.43 -14.47
N VAL A 9 -0.10 9.28 -14.74
CA VAL A 9 -0.94 9.04 -15.93
C VAL A 9 -2.19 8.26 -15.55
N ILE A 10 -3.28 8.51 -16.27
CA ILE A 10 -4.52 7.74 -16.17
C ILE A 10 -4.47 6.64 -17.22
N LEU A 11 -4.67 5.41 -16.79
CA LEU A 11 -4.62 4.23 -17.65
C LEU A 11 -5.92 3.45 -17.51
N PRO A 12 -6.46 2.91 -18.61
CA PRO A 12 -7.55 1.96 -18.51
C PRO A 12 -7.06 0.65 -17.89
N VAL A 13 -7.86 0.08 -16.99
CA VAL A 13 -7.57 -1.21 -16.36
C VAL A 13 -8.76 -2.13 -16.60
N ASP A 14 -8.54 -3.20 -17.35
CA ASP A 14 -9.57 -4.19 -17.69
C ASP A 14 -9.59 -5.34 -16.67
N ALA A 15 -8.46 -5.62 -16.00
CA ALA A 15 -8.35 -6.68 -15.00
C ALA A 15 -7.41 -6.32 -13.84
N ILE A 16 -7.71 -6.84 -12.64
CA ILE A 16 -6.88 -6.71 -11.44
C ILE A 16 -6.63 -8.11 -10.88
N VAL A 17 -5.37 -8.54 -10.92
CA VAL A 17 -4.89 -9.84 -10.44
C VAL A 17 -3.85 -9.59 -9.36
N VAL A 18 -4.31 -9.21 -8.17
CA VAL A 18 -3.45 -8.99 -7.00
C VAL A 18 -3.67 -10.13 -6.01
N ARG A 19 -2.63 -10.93 -5.76
CA ARG A 19 -2.72 -12.07 -4.85
C ARG A 19 -2.39 -11.63 -3.43
N LEU A 20 -3.27 -11.99 -2.48
CA LEU A 20 -2.94 -11.96 -1.06
C LEU A 20 -2.01 -13.13 -0.73
N ASP A 21 -0.77 -12.82 -0.37
CA ASP A 21 0.21 -13.79 0.11
C ASP A 21 0.06 -13.97 1.63
N PRO A 22 0.02 -15.22 2.13
CA PRO A 22 -0.15 -15.48 3.56
C PRO A 22 1.12 -15.18 4.38
N GLY A 23 2.27 -15.01 3.73
CA GLY A 23 3.52 -14.63 4.40
C GLY A 23 3.52 -13.17 4.84
N PRO A 24 4.40 -12.80 5.79
CA PRO A 24 4.52 -11.41 6.23
C PRO A 24 5.05 -10.52 5.11
N HIS A 25 4.67 -9.24 5.15
CA HIS A 25 5.20 -8.26 4.22
C HIS A 25 6.72 -8.09 4.43
N PRO A 26 7.57 -8.05 3.39
CA PRO A 26 9.02 -7.87 3.53
C PRO A 26 9.40 -6.64 4.37
N PHE A 27 8.81 -5.47 4.07
CA PHE A 27 8.97 -4.26 4.89
C PHE A 27 8.67 -4.47 6.39
N ALA A 28 7.66 -5.28 6.73
CA ALA A 28 7.32 -5.56 8.13
C ALA A 28 8.40 -6.40 8.82
N VAL A 29 8.94 -7.40 8.12
CA VAL A 29 10.06 -8.23 8.60
C VAL A 29 11.29 -7.38 8.84
N ASP A 30 11.68 -6.57 7.85
CA ASP A 30 12.92 -5.80 7.88
C ASP A 30 12.90 -4.64 8.89
N ASN A 31 11.71 -4.21 9.33
CA ASN A 31 11.54 -3.03 10.18
C ASN A 31 10.85 -3.32 11.53
N ALA A 32 10.75 -4.57 11.96
CA ALA A 32 9.96 -4.97 13.15
C ALA A 32 10.22 -4.09 14.39
N GLU A 33 11.49 -3.85 14.74
CA GLU A 33 11.87 -3.00 15.88
C GLU A 33 11.50 -1.53 15.68
N ALA A 34 11.75 -1.00 14.48
CA ALA A 34 11.43 0.38 14.14
C ALA A 34 9.90 0.62 14.14
N ILE A 35 9.12 -0.40 13.74
CA ILE A 35 7.65 -0.37 13.78
C ILE A 35 7.19 -0.29 15.23
N ALA A 36 7.70 -1.17 16.10
CA ALA A 36 7.34 -1.17 17.52
C ALA A 36 7.68 0.18 18.20
N LYS A 37 8.87 0.71 17.95
CA LYS A 37 9.29 2.02 18.48
C LYS A 37 8.42 3.17 17.96
N ASN A 38 8.15 3.18 16.65
CA ASN A 38 7.28 4.21 16.07
C ASN A 38 5.87 4.12 16.68
N TRP A 39 5.33 2.91 16.82
CA TRP A 39 3.98 2.69 17.35
C TRP A 39 3.79 3.21 18.77
N GLN A 40 4.77 3.03 19.65
CA GLN A 40 4.73 3.63 20.99
C GLN A 40 4.56 5.16 20.94
N SER A 41 5.26 5.82 20.00
CA SER A 41 5.14 7.26 19.81
C SER A 41 3.79 7.66 19.19
N GLU A 42 3.26 6.88 18.24
CA GLU A 42 1.93 7.11 17.66
C GLU A 42 0.82 7.01 18.71
N ILE A 43 0.82 5.94 19.53
CA ILE A 43 -0.18 5.74 20.59
C ILE A 43 -0.07 6.82 21.67
N ALA A 44 1.15 7.22 22.06
CA ALA A 44 1.34 8.30 23.02
C ALA A 44 0.78 9.63 22.51
N ALA A 45 0.91 9.90 21.21
CA ALA A 45 0.35 11.10 20.57
C ALA A 45 -1.17 11.01 20.34
N ASN A 46 -1.70 9.83 20.02
CA ASN A 46 -3.13 9.60 19.82
C ASN A 46 -3.56 8.25 20.42
N PRO A 47 -3.99 8.24 21.70
CA PRO A 47 -4.38 7.03 22.40
C PRO A 47 -5.63 6.32 21.83
N ALA A 48 -6.39 6.97 20.95
CA ALA A 48 -7.56 6.37 20.29
C ALA A 48 -7.18 5.45 19.10
N LEU A 49 -5.91 5.41 18.71
CA LEU A 49 -5.43 4.54 17.64
C LEU A 49 -5.53 3.05 18.05
N PHE A 50 -5.89 2.23 17.07
CA PHE A 50 -5.98 0.77 17.19
C PHE A 50 -5.11 0.12 16.12
N ASP A 51 -4.33 -0.90 16.49
CA ASP A 51 -3.43 -1.61 15.56
C ASP A 51 -4.17 -2.65 14.72
N GLY A 52 -5.08 -2.19 13.87
CA GLY A 52 -5.90 -3.05 13.01
C GLY A 52 -5.15 -3.61 11.79
N THR A 53 -5.79 -4.53 11.08
CA THR A 53 -5.25 -5.09 9.84
C THR A 53 -5.41 -4.11 8.68
N VAL A 54 -4.36 -3.99 7.88
CA VAL A 54 -4.31 -3.31 6.59
C VAL A 54 -3.67 -4.22 5.54
N VAL A 55 -3.80 -3.87 4.26
CA VAL A 55 -3.17 -4.60 3.16
C VAL A 55 -2.09 -3.72 2.53
N LEU A 56 -0.85 -4.22 2.49
CA LEU A 56 0.28 -3.55 1.84
C LEU A 56 0.74 -4.37 0.63
N LEU A 57 1.04 -3.68 -0.47
CA LEU A 57 1.61 -4.28 -1.67
C LEU A 57 3.11 -4.42 -1.48
N SER A 58 3.64 -5.60 -1.80
CA SER A 58 5.08 -5.81 -1.97
C SER A 58 5.48 -5.70 -3.45
N GLU A 59 4.53 -5.93 -4.36
CA GLU A 59 4.72 -5.83 -5.81
C GLU A 59 3.45 -5.36 -6.51
N LEU A 60 3.60 -4.53 -7.53
CA LEU A 60 2.53 -4.21 -8.48
C LEU A 60 3.10 -3.79 -9.83
N ALA A 61 2.60 -4.39 -10.90
CA ALA A 61 2.96 -4.06 -12.27
C ALA A 61 1.72 -3.82 -13.12
N TYR A 62 1.83 -2.90 -14.08
CA TYR A 62 0.81 -2.68 -15.11
C TYR A 62 1.30 -3.27 -16.43
N ARG A 63 0.55 -4.23 -16.98
CA ARG A 63 0.87 -4.96 -18.22
C ARG A 63 -0.41 -5.23 -18.98
N ASP A 64 -0.44 -4.88 -20.26
CA ASP A 64 -1.57 -5.19 -21.15
C ASP A 64 -2.94 -4.85 -20.53
N ARG A 65 -3.06 -3.62 -19.99
CA ARG A 65 -4.28 -3.11 -19.32
C ARG A 65 -4.70 -3.90 -18.07
N SER A 66 -3.78 -4.65 -17.48
CA SER A 66 -3.98 -5.43 -16.26
C SER A 66 -3.04 -4.97 -15.15
N LEU A 67 -3.55 -4.89 -13.93
CA LEU A 67 -2.74 -4.74 -12.73
C LEU A 67 -2.46 -6.12 -12.13
N ILE A 68 -1.18 -6.49 -12.04
CA ILE A 68 -0.74 -7.79 -11.53
C ILE A 68 0.19 -7.54 -10.35
N GLY A 69 -0.04 -8.18 -9.21
CA GLY A 69 0.78 -7.91 -8.04
C GLY A 69 0.61 -8.87 -6.88
N ARG A 70 1.30 -8.56 -5.79
CA ARG A 70 1.24 -9.28 -4.52
C ARG A 70 1.06 -8.31 -3.37
N CYS A 71 0.17 -8.68 -2.47
CA CYS A 71 -0.07 -7.97 -1.23
C CYS A 71 -0.03 -8.90 -0.03
N HIS A 72 0.09 -8.31 1.15
CA HIS A 72 0.20 -9.00 2.42
C HIS A 72 -0.73 -8.32 3.41
N ALA A 73 -1.40 -9.11 4.25
CA ALA A 73 -1.99 -8.58 5.46
C ALA A 73 -0.87 -8.06 6.37
N SER A 74 -1.04 -6.88 6.95
CA SER A 74 -0.08 -6.22 7.82
C SER A 74 -0.81 -5.42 8.88
N ASN A 75 -0.07 -4.97 9.89
CA ASN A 75 -0.63 -4.16 10.97
C ASN A 75 -0.63 -2.67 10.60
N TYR A 76 -1.57 -1.90 11.13
CA TYR A 76 -1.66 -0.46 10.93
C TYR A 76 -0.38 0.26 11.39
N SER A 77 0.27 -0.23 12.45
CA SER A 77 1.59 0.21 12.91
C SER A 77 2.67 0.10 11.83
N THR A 78 2.64 -0.96 11.01
CA THR A 78 3.53 -1.15 9.85
C THR A 78 3.26 -0.07 8.81
N PHE A 79 1.99 0.15 8.46
CA PHE A 79 1.58 1.21 7.53
C PHE A 79 2.00 2.60 8.00
N MET A 80 1.89 2.88 9.30
CA MET A 80 2.27 4.17 9.87
C MET A 80 3.78 4.43 9.75
N LEU A 81 4.63 3.43 10.00
CA LEU A 81 6.07 3.58 9.77
C LEU A 81 6.38 3.73 8.27
N TRP A 82 5.80 2.87 7.43
CA TRP A 82 5.97 2.93 5.98
C TRP A 82 5.61 4.31 5.42
N ARG A 83 4.49 4.89 5.88
CA ARG A 83 4.03 6.21 5.44
C ARG A 83 5.05 7.32 5.74
N LYS A 84 5.87 7.18 6.78
CA LYS A 84 6.96 8.11 7.10
C LYS A 84 8.26 7.84 6.31
N ARG A 85 8.39 6.67 5.69
CA ARG A 85 9.61 6.17 5.02
C ARG A 85 9.32 5.60 3.64
N ARG A 86 8.42 6.23 2.88
CA ARG A 86 7.89 5.67 1.62
C ARG A 86 8.98 5.38 0.59
N GLU A 87 9.97 6.27 0.49
CA GLU A 87 11.03 6.20 -0.51
C GLU A 87 11.84 4.90 -0.39
N ASN A 88 11.97 4.19 -1.51
CA ASN A 88 12.74 2.95 -1.64
C ASN A 88 12.37 1.85 -0.62
N SER A 89 11.16 1.89 -0.06
CA SER A 89 10.70 0.95 0.96
C SER A 89 10.37 -0.45 0.44
N GLY A 90 10.25 -0.63 -0.88
CA GLY A 90 9.76 -1.88 -1.46
C GLY A 90 8.30 -2.19 -1.09
N ALA A 91 7.54 -1.18 -0.66
CA ALA A 91 6.14 -1.30 -0.27
C ALA A 91 5.33 -0.14 -0.87
N GLU A 92 4.10 -0.42 -1.31
CA GLU A 92 3.12 0.60 -1.69
C GLU A 92 1.74 0.28 -1.10
N HIS A 93 0.88 1.29 -1.03
CA HIS A 93 -0.52 1.15 -0.64
C HIS A 93 -1.40 1.66 -1.78
N ALA A 94 -2.30 0.82 -2.27
CA ALA A 94 -3.30 1.16 -3.27
C ALA A 94 -4.69 0.83 -2.75
N TYR A 95 -5.67 1.63 -3.14
CA TYR A 95 -7.07 1.45 -2.77
C TYR A 95 -7.96 1.85 -3.95
N GLY A 96 -9.14 1.24 -4.03
CA GLY A 96 -10.17 1.65 -4.99
C GLY A 96 -10.92 2.88 -4.48
N HIS A 97 -11.17 3.83 -5.37
CA HIS A 97 -12.02 4.99 -5.09
C HIS A 97 -12.88 5.29 -6.32
N ALA A 98 -14.18 5.48 -6.11
CA ALA A 98 -15.07 5.90 -7.18
C ALA A 98 -14.86 7.39 -7.46
N MET A 99 -14.61 7.76 -8.71
CA MET A 99 -14.50 9.15 -9.16
C MET A 99 -15.67 9.46 -10.09
N LEU A 100 -16.26 10.65 -9.94
CA LEU A 100 -17.29 11.14 -10.86
C LEU A 100 -16.63 11.67 -12.13
N VAL A 101 -17.28 11.45 -13.27
CA VAL A 101 -16.87 12.01 -14.56
C VAL A 101 -18.01 12.89 -15.06
N ALA A 102 -17.72 14.16 -15.32
CA ALA A 102 -18.70 15.11 -15.85
C ALA A 102 -19.00 14.83 -17.35
N GLY A 103 -20.08 15.41 -17.88
CA GLY A 103 -20.52 15.18 -19.27
C GLY A 103 -19.53 15.70 -20.34
N ASP A 104 -18.62 16.58 -19.96
CA ASP A 104 -17.49 17.07 -20.75
C ASP A 104 -16.19 16.28 -20.50
N ASN A 105 -16.28 15.16 -19.78
CA ASN A 105 -15.18 14.25 -19.45
C ASN A 105 -14.13 14.83 -18.47
N ALA A 106 -14.49 15.85 -17.68
CA ALA A 106 -13.69 16.30 -16.54
C ALA A 106 -13.77 15.32 -15.35
N LEU A 107 -12.65 15.19 -14.62
CA LEU A 107 -12.49 14.41 -13.38
C LEU A 107 -12.48 15.31 -12.14
#